data_AF-A0A4Z0NJA8-F1
#
_entry.id   AF-A0A4Z0NJA8-F1
#
_cell.length_a   1.000
_cell.length_b   1.000
_cell.length_c   1.000
_cell.angle_alpha   90.00
_cell.angle_beta   90.00
_cell.angle_gamma   90.00
#
_symmetry.space_group_name_H-M   'P 1'
#
loop_
_entity.id
_entity.type
_entity.pdbx_description
1 polymer ?
#
loop_
_entity_poly.entity_id
_entity_poly.type
_entity_poly.pdbx_seq_one_letter_code
_entity_poly.pdbx_strand_id
1 'polypeptide(L)' 'MLAIVGRALLWSLLGAALAPVVALLVEIIVSRATPGCGQPFDSGGCQMGIAAIVLASIPVGAAASFAVAILHGLVRRR' A
#
# COMPACT_ATOMS: atom_id res chain seq x y z
N MET A 1 7.10 -12.34 23.62
CA MET A 1 6.98 -11.05 22.89
C MET A 1 7.84 -11.06 21.63
N LEU A 2 9.10 -11.51 21.69
CA LEU A 2 10.01 -11.60 20.53
C LEU A 2 9.39 -12.29 19.29
N ALA A 3 8.72 -13.44 19.46
CA ALA A 3 8.06 -14.15 18.35
C ALA A 3 6.87 -13.39 17.74
N ILE A 4 6.17 -12.55 18.52
CA ILE A 4 5.08 -11.70 17.99
C ILE A 4 5.68 -10.56 17.17
N VAL A 5 6.72 -9.92 17.70
CA VAL A 5 7.41 -8.82 17.02
C VAL A 5 8.05 -9.30 15.72
N GLY A 6 8.72 -10.46 15.72
CA GLY A 6 9.28 -11.06 14.50
C GLY A 6 8.22 -11.38 13.46
N ARG A 7 7.06 -11.90 13.89
CA ARG A 7 5.93 -12.15 12.99
C ARG A 7 5.32 -10.85 12.47
N ALA A 8 5.21 -9.81 13.30
CA ALA A 8 4.71 -8.51 12.89
C ALA A 8 5.63 -7.83 11.85
N LEU A 9 6.96 -7.96 11.98
CA LEU A 9 7.92 -7.50 10.98
C LEU A 9 7.78 -8.24 9.64
N LEU A 10 7.57 -9.55 9.65
CA LEU A 10 7.29 -10.31 8.43
C LEU A 10 6.00 -9.84 7.75
N TRP A 11 4.95 -9.58 8.55
CA TRP A 11 3.71 -9.02 8.05
C TRP A 11 3.89 -7.59 7.52
N SER A 12 4.77 -6.78 8.12
CA SER A 12 5.07 -5.44 7.64
C SER A 12 5.78 -5.45 6.30
N LEU A 13 6.73 -6.37 6.09
CA LEU A 13 7.37 -6.56 4.78
C LEU A 13 6.35 -7.00 3.72
N LEU A 14 5.48 -7.93 4.07
CA LEU A 14 4.39 -8.37 3.18
C LEU A 14 3.45 -7.21 2.83
N GLY A 15 3.05 -6.41 3.82
CA GLY A 15 2.22 -5.23 3.59
C GLY A 15 2.93 -4.16 2.75
N ALA A 16 4.23 -3.94 2.95
CA ALA A 16 5.03 -3.02 2.16
C ALA A 16 5.14 -3.45 0.68
N ALA A 17 5.17 -4.75 0.42
CA ALA A 17 5.22 -5.29 -0.95
C ALA A 17 3.84 -5.36 -1.61
N LEU A 18 2.79 -5.71 -0.85
CA LEU A 18 1.42 -5.86 -1.39
C LEU A 18 0.71 -4.52 -1.60
N ALA A 19 0.92 -3.54 -0.72
CA ALA A 19 0.28 -2.23 -0.84
C ALA A 19 0.54 -1.50 -2.17
N PRO A 20 1.78 -1.40 -2.70
CA PRO A 20 2.01 -0.78 -4.00
C PRO A 20 1.36 -1.58 -5.14
N VAL A 21 1.29 -2.91 -5.05
CA VAL A 21 0.60 -3.75 -6.05
C VAL A 21 -0.90 -3.45 -6.08
N VAL A 22 -1.53 -3.34 -4.90
CA VAL A 22 -2.94 -2.99 -4.76
C VAL A 22 -3.20 -1.56 -5.23
N ALA A 23 -2.34 -0.60 -4.84
CA ALA A 23 -2.45 0.79 -5.27
C ALA A 23 -2.41 0.90 -6.80
N LEU A 24 -1.46 0.21 -7.44
CA LEU A 24 -1.29 0.21 -8.89
C LEU A 24 -2.50 -0.45 -9.60
N LEU A 25 -3.08 -1.51 -9.02
CA LEU A 25 -4.32 -2.11 -9.53
C LEU A 25 -5.52 -1.16 -9.44
N VAL A 26 -5.75 -0.55 -8.27
CA VAL A 26 -6.84 0.43 -8.06
C VAL A 26 -6.71 1.57 -9.04
N GLU A 27 -5.48 2.01 -9.27
CA GLU A 27 -5.16 3.11 -10.17
C GLU A 27 -5.36 2.78 -11.65
N ILE A 28 -5.03 1.57 -12.10
CA ILE A 28 -5.40 1.10 -13.44
C ILE A 28 -6.92 1.15 -13.62
N ILE A 29 -7.69 0.77 -12.60
CA ILE A 29 -9.15 0.82 -12.66
C ILE A 29 -9.63 2.28 -12.75
N VAL A 30 -9.10 3.17 -11.91
CA VAL A 30 -9.49 4.59 -11.86
C VAL A 30 -9.11 5.34 -13.14
N SER A 31 -7.91 5.10 -13.66
CA SER A 31 -7.44 5.70 -14.92
C SER A 31 -8.26 5.25 -16.13
N ARG A 32 -8.74 4.01 -16.13
CA ARG A 32 -9.68 3.51 -17.15
C ARG A 32 -11.09 4.09 -17.01
N ALA A 33 -11.50 4.43 -15.79
CA ALA A 33 -12.80 5.03 -15.51
C ALA A 33 -12.83 6.55 -15.76
N THR A 34 -11.66 7.22 -15.80
CA THR A 34 -11.57 8.68 -15.92
C THR A 34 -11.14 9.11 -17.32
N PRO A 35 -12.06 9.59 -18.18
CA PRO A 35 -11.70 10.07 -19.51
C PRO A 35 -10.85 11.34 -19.41
N GLY A 36 -9.55 11.22 -19.72
CA GLY A 36 -8.60 12.33 -19.75
C GLY A 36 -7.21 12.01 -19.16
N CYS A 37 -7.11 11.02 -18.28
CA CYS A 37 -5.82 10.60 -17.71
C CYS A 37 -4.91 10.00 -18.80
N GLY A 38 -3.69 10.54 -18.94
CA GLY A 38 -2.71 10.05 -19.90
C GLY A 38 -2.89 10.53 -21.35
N GLN A 39 -3.74 11.54 -21.58
CA GLN A 39 -3.81 12.24 -22.87
C GLN A 39 -2.63 13.22 -23.04
N PRO A 40 -2.25 13.58 -24.28
CA PRO A 40 -1.10 14.46 -24.53
C PRO A 40 -1.21 15.88 -23.96
N PHE A 41 -2.40 16.33 -23.53
CA PHE A 41 -2.61 17.60 -22.81
C PHE A 41 -2.48 17.49 -21.28
N ASP A 42 -2.36 16.28 -20.76
CA ASP A 42 -2.05 16.03 -19.36
C ASP A 42 -0.52 16.11 -19.23
N SER A 43 -0.02 17.16 -18.57
CA SER A 43 1.42 17.50 -18.46
C SER A 43 2.23 16.49 -17.64
N GLY A 44 1.94 15.20 -17.77
CA GLY A 44 2.42 14.14 -16.90
C GLY A 44 1.77 14.16 -15.52
N GLY A 45 0.74 14.98 -15.29
CA GLY A 45 0.13 15.18 -13.97
C GLY A 45 -0.48 13.89 -13.42
N CYS A 46 -1.28 13.18 -14.24
CA CYS A 46 -1.81 11.89 -13.85
C CYS A 46 -0.68 10.87 -13.60
N GLN A 47 0.31 10.73 -14.51
CA GLN A 47 1.41 9.76 -14.33
C GLN A 47 2.31 10.04 -13.12
N MET A 48 2.55 11.32 -12.80
CA MET A 48 3.33 11.71 -11.62
C MET A 48 2.54 11.50 -10.32
N GLY A 49 1.24 11.82 -10.33
CA GLY A 49 0.35 11.51 -9.21
C GLY A 49 0.29 10.00 -8.94
N ILE A 50 0.24 9.21 -10.01
CA ILE A 50 0.29 7.75 -9.97
C ILE A 50 1.56 7.25 -9.28
N ALA A 51 2.72 7.67 -9.76
CA ALA A 51 3.99 7.30 -9.17
C ALA A 51 4.08 7.71 -7.68
N ALA A 52 3.59 8.91 -7.33
CA ALA A 52 3.62 9.40 -5.95
C ALA A 52 2.72 8.58 -5.01
N ILE A 53 1.51 8.22 -5.44
CA ILE A 53 0.57 7.40 -4.65
C ILE A 53 1.14 6.00 -4.44
N VAL A 54 1.67 5.38 -5.49
CA VAL A 54 2.29 4.05 -5.39
C VAL A 54 3.48 4.08 -4.41
N LEU A 55 4.36 5.08 -4.50
CA LEU A 55 5.50 5.22 -3.58
C LEU A 55 5.05 5.48 -2.14
N ALA A 56 4.06 6.35 -1.94
CA ALA A 56 3.53 6.66 -0.61
C ALA A 56 2.79 5.46 0.02
N SER A 57 2.23 4.56 -0.80
CA SER A 57 1.52 3.38 -0.31
C SER A 57 2.42 2.36 0.39
N ILE A 58 3.73 2.34 0.09
CA ILE A 58 4.71 1.40 0.67
C ILE A 58 4.84 1.58 2.19
N PRO A 59 5.21 2.76 2.74
CA PRO A 59 5.31 2.95 4.18
C PRO A 59 3.94 2.82 4.88
N VAL A 60 2.85 3.22 4.21
CA VAL A 60 1.48 3.10 4.74
C VAL A 60 1.08 1.63 4.88
N GLY A 61 1.31 0.83 3.85
CA GLY A 61 1.06 -0.61 3.85
C GLY A 61 1.87 -1.35 4.91
N ALA A 62 3.15 -0.99 5.06
CA ALA A 62 4.02 -1.52 6.10
C ALA A 62 3.49 -1.21 7.51
N ALA A 63 3.11 0.05 7.77
CA ALA A 63 2.61 0.48 9.06
C ALA A 63 1.26 -0.16 9.42
N ALA A 64 0.33 -0.22 8.47
CA ALA A 64 -1.00 -0.80 8.68
C ALA A 64 -0.93 -2.30 8.99
N SER A 65 -0.19 -3.07 8.20
CA SER A 65 -0.02 -4.51 8.41
C SER A 65 0.74 -4.85 9.69
N PHE A 66 1.74 -4.05 10.05
CA PHE A 66 2.44 -4.18 11.33
C PHE A 66 1.49 -3.98 12.52
N ALA A 67 0.70 -2.89 12.51
CA ALA A 67 -0.26 -2.58 13.57
C ALA A 67 -1.31 -3.69 13.73
N VAL A 68 -1.87 -4.19 12.62
CA VAL A 68 -2.82 -5.31 12.62
C VAL A 68 -2.18 -6.57 13.18
N ALA A 69 -0.97 -6.92 12.76
CA ALA A 69 -0.28 -8.12 13.24
C ALA A 69 0.02 -8.07 14.74
N ILE A 70 0.41 -6.89 15.27
CA ILE A 70 0.60 -6.67 16.70
C ILE A 70 -0.72 -6.78 17.45
N LEU A 71 -1.77 -6.10 17.00
CA LEU A 71 -3.09 -6.13 17.63
C LEU A 71 -3.63 -7.56 17.69
N HIS A 72 -3.55 -8.29 16.58
CA HIS A 72 -3.99 -9.68 16.54
C HIS A 72 -3.16 -10.58 17.46
N GLY A 73 -1.84 -10.36 17.54
CA GLY A 73 -0.96 -11.09 18.47
C GLY A 73 -1.22 -10.78 19.95
N LEU A 74 -1.67 -9.57 20.27
CA LEU A 74 -2.08 -9.14 21.61
C LEU A 74 -3.45 -9.69 22.00
N VAL A 75 -4.44 -9.58 21.11
CA VAL A 75 -5.81 -10.06 21.35
C VAL A 75 -5.84 -11.57 21.54
N ARG A 76 -5.07 -12.33 20.75
CA ARG A 76 -5.02 -13.80 20.83
C ARG A 76 -4.23 -14.34 22.02
N ARG A 77 -3.54 -13.47 22.77
CA ARG A 77 -2.82 -13.80 24.01
C ARG A 77 -3.62 -13.52 25.28
N ARG A 78 -4.71 -12.75 25.18
CA ARG A 78 -5.71 -12.63 26.25
C ARG A 78 -6.69 -13.79 26.13
#